data_AF-A0A0D0CV04-F1
#
_entry.id   AF-A0A0D0CV04-F1
#
_cell.length_a   1.000
_cell.length_b   1.000
_cell.length_c   1.000
_cell.angle_alpha   90.00
_cell.angle_beta   90.00
_cell.angle_gamma   90.00
#
_symmetry.space_group_name_H-M   'P 1'
#
loop_
_entity.id
_entity.type
_entity.pdbx_description
1 polymer ?
#
loop_
_entity_poly.entity_id
_entity_poly.type
_entity_poly.pdbx_seq_one_letter_code
_entity_poly.pdbx_strand_id
1 'polypeptide(L)'
;RSDVEVVYYFIDFGLSTRHPEGQTQFVTGGTARDKTVPEFKLNIPHNPFKADVFVLGHMFQTEFLTKYRRLENLDPLTRLMTAQSPDERPTAEDALKSFERIFNLFSASSQQRLRRTDESEAESIAQDFAFATKHSINHILS
;
A
#
# COMPACT_ATOMS: atom_id res chain seq x y z
N ARG A 1 -3.72 20.55 17.29
CA ARG A 1 -4.17 20.52 15.87
C ARG A 1 -3.24 19.64 15.04
N SER A 2 -3.74 18.53 14.50
CA SER A 2 -3.16 17.85 13.33
C SER A 2 -4.25 17.66 12.28
N ASP A 3 -5.11 18.66 12.12
CA ASP A 3 -6.20 18.69 11.14
C ASP A 3 -5.72 19.27 9.81
N VAL A 4 -4.56 18.83 9.34
CA VAL A 4 -4.16 19.12 7.97
C VAL A 4 -4.40 17.84 7.19
N GLU A 5 -5.38 17.91 6.29
CA GLU A 5 -5.63 16.85 5.32
C GLU A 5 -4.34 16.55 4.54
N VAL A 6 -3.84 15.33 4.65
CA VAL A 6 -2.68 14.88 3.91
C VAL A 6 -3.18 14.31 2.59
N VAL A 7 -2.88 15.00 1.49
CA VAL A 7 -3.24 14.57 0.14
C VAL A 7 -2.04 13.89 -0.51
N TYR A 8 -2.26 12.68 -1.03
CA TYR A 8 -1.25 11.91 -1.75
C TYR A 8 -1.47 12.02 -3.27
N TYR A 9 -0.38 12.13 -4.02
CA TYR A 9 -0.41 12.22 -5.48
C TYR A 9 0.46 11.13 -6.10
N PHE A 10 -0.05 10.49 -7.14
CA PHE A 10 0.78 9.72 -8.07
C PHE A 10 1.51 10.69 -9.00
N ILE A 11 2.81 10.48 -9.18
CA ILE A 11 3.68 11.31 -10.01
C ILE A 11 4.45 10.44 -10.99
N ASP A 12 5.16 11.09 -11.93
CA ASP A 12 6.03 10.43 -12.92
C ASP A 12 5.28 9.46 -13.85
N PHE A 13 4.47 10.03 -14.73
CA PHE A 13 3.73 9.31 -15.76
C PHE A 13 4.56 9.04 -17.04
N GLY A 14 5.89 9.15 -16.96
CA GLY A 14 6.77 9.02 -18.14
C GLY A 14 6.75 7.65 -18.82
N LEU A 15 6.28 6.62 -18.10
CA LEU A 15 6.11 5.24 -18.59
C LEU A 15 4.65 4.82 -18.70
N SER A 16 3.70 5.71 -18.42
CA SER A 16 2.28 5.37 -18.40
C SER A 16 1.70 5.26 -19.81
N THR A 17 0.80 4.30 -20.00
CA THR A 17 0.05 4.11 -21.24
C THR A 17 -1.43 4.37 -21.01
N ARG A 18 -2.11 4.95 -22.01
CA ARG A 18 -3.56 5.16 -21.97
C ARG A 18 -4.25 4.02 -22.69
N HIS A 19 -5.15 3.33 -21.99
CA HIS A 19 -5.97 2.26 -22.55
C HIS A 19 -7.41 2.76 -22.75
N PRO A 20 -7.89 2.89 -24.00
CA PRO A 20 -9.28 3.29 -24.26
C PRO A 20 -10.28 2.24 -23.80
N GLU A 21 -11.45 2.69 -23.37
CA GLU A 21 -12.57 1.81 -23.04
C GLU A 21 -13.03 1.03 -24.28
N GLY A 22 -13.36 -0.25 -24.11
CA GLY A 22 -13.85 -1.12 -25.19
C GLY A 22 -12.78 -1.76 -26.10
N GLN A 23 -11.49 -1.54 -25.84
CA GLN A 23 -10.41 -2.23 -26.55
C GLN A 23 -9.84 -3.40 -25.74
N THR A 24 -9.25 -4.38 -26.43
CA THR A 24 -8.48 -5.46 -25.78
C THR A 24 -7.36 -4.86 -24.93
N GLN A 25 -7.41 -5.14 -23.63
CA GLN A 25 -6.51 -4.52 -22.66
C GLN A 25 -5.14 -5.19 -22.59
N PHE A 26 -4.90 -6.27 -23.34
CA PHE A 26 -3.65 -7.03 -23.22
C PHE A 26 -2.48 -6.32 -23.90
N VAL A 27 -1.36 -6.24 -23.20
CA VAL A 27 -0.07 -5.76 -23.71
C VAL A 27 0.96 -6.89 -23.69
N THR A 28 1.95 -6.82 -24.58
CA THR A 28 3.05 -7.78 -24.63
C THR A 28 4.34 -7.10 -24.22
N GLY A 29 5.04 -7.68 -23.23
CA GLY A 29 6.19 -7.03 -22.60
C GLY A 29 5.80 -5.80 -21.79
N GLY A 30 6.78 -5.11 -21.23
CA GLY A 30 6.53 -3.92 -20.44
C GLY A 30 7.80 -3.37 -19.82
N THR A 31 7.77 -2.07 -19.52
CA THR A 31 8.85 -1.39 -18.81
C THR A 31 8.24 -0.66 -17.64
N ALA A 32 8.39 -1.19 -16.43
CA ALA A 32 8.19 -0.41 -15.20
C ALA A 32 9.54 -0.14 -14.52
N ARG A 33 9.51 0.73 -13.52
CA ARG A 33 10.62 0.95 -12.60
C ARG A 33 10.88 -0.31 -11.77
N ASP A 34 9.81 -0.98 -11.36
CA ASP A 34 9.90 -2.29 -10.75
C ASP A 34 10.12 -3.38 -11.81
N LYS A 35 11.30 -4.02 -11.77
CA LYS A 35 11.69 -5.10 -12.69
C LYS A 35 11.34 -6.50 -12.17
N THR A 36 10.69 -6.58 -11.01
CA THR A 36 10.30 -7.85 -10.39
C THR A 36 8.99 -8.42 -10.94
N VAL A 37 8.21 -7.60 -11.67
CA VAL A 37 6.99 -8.02 -12.36
C VAL A 37 7.24 -9.24 -13.26
N PRO A 38 6.60 -10.40 -12.99
CA PRO A 38 6.92 -11.66 -13.67
C PRO A 38 6.76 -11.63 -15.20
N GLU A 39 5.66 -11.06 -15.68
CA GLU A 39 5.28 -11.03 -17.09
C GLU A 39 6.22 -10.20 -17.97
N PHE A 40 6.93 -9.21 -17.40
CA PHE A 40 7.91 -8.40 -18.15
C PHE A 40 9.14 -9.21 -18.56
N LYS A 41 9.48 -10.27 -17.83
CA LYS A 41 10.60 -11.16 -18.18
C LYS A 41 10.22 -12.14 -19.29
N LEU A 42 8.96 -12.56 -19.30
CA LEU A 42 8.46 -13.61 -20.19
C LEU A 42 7.94 -13.07 -21.52
N ASN A 43 7.78 -11.74 -21.67
CA ASN A 43 7.22 -11.11 -22.86
C ASN A 43 5.91 -11.76 -23.34
N ILE A 44 5.07 -12.15 -22.39
CA ILE A 44 3.76 -12.75 -22.65
C ILE A 44 2.67 -11.68 -22.66
N PRO A 45 1.59 -11.86 -23.44
CA PRO A 45 0.39 -11.03 -23.33
C PRO A 45 -0.18 -11.06 -21.91
N HIS A 46 -0.41 -9.90 -21.32
CA HIS A 46 -0.98 -9.77 -19.97
C HIS A 46 -1.83 -8.51 -19.84
N ASN A 47 -2.69 -8.48 -18.82
CA ASN A 47 -3.44 -7.28 -18.47
C ASN A 47 -2.53 -6.29 -17.71
N PRO A 48 -2.27 -5.07 -18.25
CA PRO A 48 -1.37 -4.09 -17.64
C PRO A 48 -1.88 -3.58 -16.29
N PHE A 49 -3.19 -3.53 -16.08
CA PHE A 49 -3.76 -3.12 -14.79
C PHE A 49 -3.42 -4.12 -13.68
N LYS A 50 -3.22 -5.40 -14.01
CA LYS A 50 -2.75 -6.43 -13.08
C LYS A 50 -1.26 -6.25 -12.75
N ALA A 51 -0.48 -5.69 -13.67
CA ALA A 51 0.91 -5.33 -13.40
C ALA A 51 0.99 -4.16 -12.40
N ASP A 52 0.14 -3.15 -12.53
CA ASP A 52 0.06 -2.04 -11.55
C ASP A 52 -0.31 -2.54 -10.15
N VAL A 53 -1.27 -3.47 -10.05
CA VAL A 53 -1.64 -4.12 -8.79
C VAL A 53 -0.44 -4.86 -8.18
N PHE A 54 0.36 -5.55 -9.00
CA PHE A 54 1.58 -6.21 -8.53
C PHE A 54 2.58 -5.21 -7.97
N VAL A 55 2.86 -4.12 -8.68
CA VAL A 55 3.82 -3.10 -8.23
C VAL A 55 3.40 -2.50 -6.89
N LEU A 56 2.11 -2.20 -6.72
CA LEU A 56 1.59 -1.71 -5.44
C LEU A 56 1.71 -2.75 -4.32
N GLY A 57 1.37 -4.01 -4.60
CA GLY A 57 1.52 -5.11 -3.64
C GLY A 57 2.97 -5.31 -3.21
N HIS A 58 3.91 -5.27 -4.16
CA HIS A 58 5.33 -5.41 -3.90
C HIS A 58 5.89 -4.22 -3.11
N MET A 59 5.43 -2.99 -3.42
CA MET A 59 5.74 -1.80 -2.63
C MET A 59 5.25 -1.96 -1.18
N PHE A 60 4.04 -2.44 -0.94
CA PHE A 60 3.58 -2.70 0.43
C PHE A 60 4.46 -3.72 1.15
N GLN A 61 4.83 -4.82 0.49
CA GLN A 61 5.72 -5.83 1.11
C GLN A 61 7.09 -5.24 1.48
N THR A 62 7.72 -4.53 0.55
CA THR A 62 9.13 -4.11 0.67
C THR A 62 9.33 -2.79 1.41
N GLU A 63 8.37 -1.87 1.33
CA GLU A 63 8.47 -0.54 1.92
C GLU A 63 7.64 -0.40 3.20
N PHE A 64 6.61 -1.23 3.39
CA PHE A 64 5.76 -1.16 4.58
C PHE A 64 5.93 -2.35 5.52
N LEU A 65 5.67 -3.57 5.06
CA LEU A 65 5.64 -4.76 5.94
C LEU A 65 7.00 -5.13 6.52
N THR A 66 8.09 -4.82 5.82
CA THR A 66 9.46 -5.01 6.36
C THR A 66 9.86 -3.92 7.35
N LYS A 67 9.32 -2.70 7.21
CA LYS A 67 9.79 -1.50 7.92
C LYS A 67 8.91 -1.10 9.10
N TYR A 68 7.63 -1.48 9.12
CA TYR A 68 6.68 -1.09 10.16
C TYR A 68 5.99 -2.29 10.79
N ARG A 69 5.79 -2.21 12.10
CA ARG A 69 5.03 -3.19 12.89
C ARG A 69 3.53 -2.94 12.75
N ARG A 70 2.72 -3.95 13.10
CA ARG A 70 1.25 -3.89 13.17
C ARG A 70 0.56 -3.77 11.82
N LEU A 71 1.28 -4.07 10.75
CA LEU A 71 0.74 -4.13 9.38
C LEU A 71 0.62 -5.57 8.88
N GLU A 72 0.84 -6.58 9.73
CA GLU A 72 0.90 -7.99 9.34
C GLU A 72 -0.45 -8.47 8.75
N ASN A 73 -1.56 -7.84 9.14
CA ASN A 73 -2.89 -8.11 8.58
C ASN A 73 -3.02 -7.74 7.10
N LEU A 74 -2.13 -6.91 6.55
CA LEU A 74 -2.08 -6.61 5.12
C LEU A 74 -1.33 -7.68 4.33
N ASP A 75 -0.50 -8.52 4.97
CA ASP A 75 0.29 -9.56 4.29
C ASP A 75 -0.57 -10.46 3.37
N PRO A 76 -1.72 -11.01 3.83
CA PRO A 76 -2.57 -11.82 2.95
C PRO A 76 -3.03 -11.09 1.68
N LEU A 77 -3.40 -9.81 1.79
CA LEU A 77 -3.80 -9.01 0.65
C LEU A 77 -2.61 -8.76 -0.30
N THR A 78 -1.45 -8.38 0.25
CA THR A 78 -0.27 -8.11 -0.60
C THR A 78 0.17 -9.36 -1.35
N ARG A 79 0.08 -10.56 -0.77
CA ARG A 79 0.39 -11.82 -1.45
C ARG A 79 -0.53 -12.09 -2.64
N LEU A 80 -1.82 -11.79 -2.50
CA LEU A 80 -2.77 -11.86 -3.62
C LEU A 80 -2.43 -10.83 -4.70
N MET A 81 -2.10 -9.60 -4.31
CA MET A 81 -1.68 -8.56 -5.25
C MET A 81 -0.39 -8.93 -6.00
N THR A 82 0.54 -9.66 -5.37
CA THR A 82 1.81 -10.12 -5.95
C THR A 82 1.78 -11.57 -6.46
N ALA A 83 0.62 -12.12 -6.77
CA ALA A 83 0.52 -13.46 -7.34
C ALA A 83 1.33 -13.56 -8.64
N GLN A 84 1.97 -14.71 -8.88
CA GLN A 84 2.83 -14.91 -10.05
C GLN A 84 2.02 -14.82 -11.34
N SER A 85 0.85 -15.47 -11.37
CA SER A 85 -0.10 -15.34 -12.47
C SER A 85 -0.84 -14.00 -12.38
N PRO A 86 -0.86 -13.17 -13.45
CA PRO A 86 -1.61 -11.91 -13.45
C PRO A 86 -3.11 -12.09 -13.19
N ASP A 87 -3.70 -13.20 -13.64
CA ASP A 87 -5.14 -13.44 -13.53
C ASP A 87 -5.58 -13.84 -12.11
N GLU A 88 -4.64 -14.31 -11.29
CA GLU A 88 -4.88 -14.63 -9.87
C GLU A 88 -4.87 -13.38 -8.98
N ARG A 89 -4.34 -12.26 -9.49
CA ARG A 89 -4.32 -11.01 -8.74
C ARG A 89 -5.73 -10.41 -8.69
N PRO A 90 -6.11 -9.69 -7.62
CA PRO A 90 -7.37 -8.95 -7.58
C PRO A 90 -7.39 -7.82 -8.62
N THR A 91 -8.55 -7.24 -8.88
CA THR A 91 -8.60 -5.92 -9.53
C THR A 91 -8.18 -4.84 -8.53
N ALA A 92 -7.85 -3.63 -9.00
CA ALA A 92 -7.57 -2.50 -8.11
C ALA A 92 -8.77 -2.18 -7.20
N GLU A 93 -10.00 -2.31 -7.73
CA GLU A 93 -11.24 -2.10 -6.97
C GLU A 93 -11.41 -3.16 -5.87
N ASP A 94 -11.20 -4.44 -6.19
CA ASP A 94 -11.31 -5.52 -5.19
C ASP A 94 -10.21 -5.46 -4.14
N ALA A 95 -9.00 -5.04 -4.55
CA ALA A 95 -7.89 -4.79 -3.64
C ALA A 95 -8.22 -3.64 -2.67
N LEU A 96 -8.79 -2.54 -3.16
CA LEU A 96 -9.24 -1.42 -2.33
C LEU A 96 -10.32 -1.85 -1.33
N LYS A 97 -11.36 -2.55 -1.78
CA LYS A 97 -12.41 -3.08 -0.89
C LYS A 97 -11.85 -4.00 0.19
N SER A 98 -10.85 -4.81 -0.16
CA SER A 98 -10.16 -5.69 0.79
C SER A 98 -9.32 -4.90 1.79
N PHE A 99 -8.60 -3.88 1.30
CA PHE A 99 -7.82 -2.97 2.14
C PHE A 99 -8.71 -2.22 3.14
N GLU A 100 -9.80 -1.60 2.68
CA GLU A 100 -10.76 -0.88 3.52
C GLU A 100 -11.36 -1.79 4.60
N ARG A 101 -11.71 -3.03 4.26
CA ARG A 101 -12.20 -4.01 5.23
C ARG A 101 -11.14 -4.38 6.27
N ILE A 102 -9.89 -4.57 5.86
CA ILE A 102 -8.78 -4.78 6.80
C ILE A 102 -8.64 -3.56 7.71
N PHE A 103 -8.67 -2.35 7.16
CA PHE A 103 -8.43 -1.10 7.88
C PHE A 103 -9.58 -0.71 8.84
N ASN A 104 -10.84 -0.96 8.46
CA ASN A 104 -12.00 -0.70 9.31
C ASN A 104 -11.98 -1.56 10.59
N LEU A 105 -11.34 -2.73 10.56
CA LEU A 105 -11.10 -3.53 11.77
C LEU A 105 -10.09 -2.89 12.73
N PHE A 106 -9.22 -1.98 12.25
CA PHE A 106 -8.28 -1.21 13.08
C PHE A 106 -8.90 0.08 13.67
N SER A 107 -9.93 0.63 13.00
CA SER A 107 -10.54 1.93 13.31
C SER A 107 -11.21 2.03 14.67
N ALA A 108 -11.52 0.92 15.34
CA ALA A 108 -12.13 0.96 16.66
C ALA A 108 -11.15 1.36 17.80
N SER A 109 -9.83 1.41 17.55
CA SER A 109 -8.84 1.68 18.61
C SER A 109 -7.56 2.43 18.23
N SER A 110 -7.40 2.92 16.99
CA SER A 110 -6.06 3.27 16.48
C SER A 110 -5.94 4.71 15.96
N GLN A 111 -5.71 5.67 16.86
CA GLN A 111 -4.94 6.89 16.52
C GLN A 111 -3.43 6.65 16.66
N GLN A 112 -2.95 5.40 16.57
CA GLN A 112 -1.56 5.09 16.90
C GLN A 112 -0.64 5.25 15.69
N ARG A 113 0.53 5.86 15.94
CA ARG A 113 1.59 6.09 14.95
C ARG A 113 2.07 4.77 14.36
N LEU A 114 2.41 4.77 13.06
CA LEU A 114 3.17 3.67 12.46
C LEU A 114 4.51 3.53 13.17
N ARG A 115 4.78 2.35 13.74
CA ARG A 115 5.99 2.09 14.51
C ARG A 115 7.02 1.37 13.65
N ARG A 116 8.22 1.92 13.52
CA ARG A 116 9.28 1.25 12.74
C ARG A 116 9.78 0.01 13.47
N THR A 117 10.25 -0.98 12.72
CA THR A 117 10.67 -2.27 13.28
C THR A 117 11.94 -2.15 14.12
N ASP A 118 12.82 -1.20 13.79
CA ASP A 118 14.10 -0.88 14.43
C ASP A 118 14.00 0.06 15.65
N GLU A 119 12.83 0.64 15.92
CA GLU A 119 12.61 1.43 17.14
C GLU A 119 12.73 0.54 18.38
N SER A 120 13.59 0.94 19.33
CA SER A 120 13.71 0.27 20.63
C SER A 120 12.42 0.42 21.43
N GLU A 121 12.13 -0.51 22.35
CA GLU A 121 10.92 -0.43 23.18
C GLU A 121 10.87 0.86 24.02
N ALA A 122 12.02 1.33 24.51
CA ALA A 122 12.11 2.59 25.24
C ALA A 122 11.78 3.81 24.35
N GLU A 123 12.24 3.81 23.11
CA GLU A 123 11.94 4.87 22.14
C GLU A 123 10.47 4.87 21.73
N SER A 124 9.89 3.67 21.51
CA SER A 124 8.45 3.52 21.27
C SER A 124 7.64 4.11 22.43
N ILE A 125 7.96 3.73 23.67
CA ILE A 125 7.22 4.20 24.86
C ILE A 125 7.35 5.72 24.99
N ALA A 126 8.54 6.28 24.77
CA ALA A 126 8.75 7.73 24.80
C ALA A 126 7.94 8.47 23.72
N GLN A 127 7.93 7.94 22.50
CA GLN A 127 7.17 8.50 21.37
C GLN A 127 5.65 8.37 21.58
N ASP A 128 5.19 7.22 22.09
CA ASP A 128 3.78 6.96 22.38
C ASP A 128 3.29 7.86 23.52
N PHE A 129 4.11 8.07 24.55
CA PHE A 129 3.83 9.02 25.63
C PHE A 129 3.80 10.47 25.12
N ALA A 130 4.78 10.87 24.27
CA ALA A 130 4.79 12.19 23.65
C ALA A 130 3.56 12.41 22.75
N PHE A 131 3.12 11.37 22.04
CA PHE A 131 1.91 11.40 21.23
C PHE A 131 0.65 11.53 22.10
N ALA A 132 0.52 10.71 23.14
CA ALA A 132 -0.63 10.73 24.05
C ALA A 132 -0.75 12.05 24.81
N THR A 133 0.34 12.58 25.36
CA THR A 133 0.36 13.88 26.06
C THR A 133 0.00 15.03 25.13
N LYS A 134 0.47 15.02 23.88
CA LYS A 134 0.07 15.99 22.84
C LYS A 134 -1.43 15.91 22.52
N HIS A 135 -2.05 14.73 22.60
CA HIS A 135 -3.50 14.57 22.40
C HIS A 135 -4.30 15.01 23.64
N SER A 136 -3.84 14.70 24.86
CA SER A 136 -4.53 15.09 26.10
C SER A 136 -4.51 16.59 26.38
N ILE A 137 -3.40 17.30 26.08
CA ILE A 137 -3.30 18.76 26.29
C ILE A 137 -4.26 19.52 25.36
N ASN A 138 -4.48 19.04 24.13
CA ASN A 138 -5.42 19.66 23.19
C ASN A 138 -6.89 19.52 23.64
N HIS A 139 -7.20 18.53 24.49
CA HIS A 139 -8.57 18.27 24.97
C HIS A 139 -8.93 19.04 26.27
N ILE A 140 -7.94 19.67 26.91
CA ILE A 140 -8.10 20.46 28.15
C ILE A 140 -8.18 21.97 27.85
N LEU A 141 -7.76 22.39 26.66
CA LEU A 141 -7.68 23.80 26.23
C LEU A 141 -8.77 24.21 25.20
N SER A 142 -9.80 23.39 24.99
CA SER A 142 -10.99 23.67 24.17
C SER A 142 -12.24 23.76 25.03
#